data_AF-A0A1V2L5L6-F1
#
_entry.id   AF-A0A1V2L5L6-F1
#
_cell.length_a   1.000
_cell.length_b   1.000
_cell.length_c   1.000
_cell.angle_alpha   90.00
_cell.angle_beta   90.00
_cell.angle_gamma   90.00
#
_symmetry.space_group_name_H-M   'P 1'
#
loop_
_entity.id
_entity.type
_entity.pdbx_description
1 polymer ?
#
loop_
_entity_poly.entity_id
_entity_poly.type
_entity_poly.pdbx_seq_one_letter_code
_entity_poly.pdbx_strand_id
1 'polypeptide(L)'
;MSLTLSFPQFPQFTINIHKLASVKNGQDLRAKLLAGEPTHNFAFINAQTVVSVEQLSAAIYRAILDYTGDRIRTRTLHSECIFALSPTQNIVDALKRYGIQDDSEDLIVVKVIEDGKDDPAYDLSVVEGEEVTVSDDELQKTANIALIKKVSKGTMK
;
A
#
# COMPACT_ATOMS: atom_id res chain seq x y z
N MET A 1 12.82 -7.72 -7.06
CA MET A 1 12.02 -8.08 -8.25
C MET A 1 10.56 -7.79 -7.93
N SER A 2 9.95 -6.92 -8.73
CA SER A 2 8.57 -6.48 -8.57
C SER A 2 7.57 -7.59 -8.90
N LEU A 3 6.38 -7.50 -8.31
CA LEU A 3 5.26 -8.39 -8.61
C LEU A 3 4.16 -7.60 -9.33
N THR A 4 3.79 -8.05 -10.52
CA THR A 4 2.67 -7.49 -11.26
C THR A 4 1.45 -8.41 -11.11
N LEU A 5 0.32 -7.85 -10.70
CA LEU A 5 -0.95 -8.53 -10.55
C LEU A 5 -2.00 -7.93 -11.49
N SER A 6 -2.95 -8.76 -11.90
CA SER A 6 -4.18 -8.35 -12.55
C SER A 6 -5.34 -9.20 -12.00
N PHE A 7 -6.53 -8.62 -11.96
CA PHE A 7 -7.73 -9.33 -11.52
C PHE A 7 -8.64 -9.59 -12.72
N PRO A 8 -9.09 -10.84 -12.96
CA PRO A 8 -9.92 -11.17 -14.13
C PRO A 8 -11.21 -10.35 -14.25
N GLN A 9 -11.79 -9.93 -13.12
CA GLN A 9 -13.00 -9.10 -13.08
C GLN A 9 -12.73 -7.62 -13.40
N PHE A 10 -11.47 -7.20 -13.37
CA PHE A 10 -11.02 -5.83 -13.52
C PHE A 10 -9.84 -5.77 -14.48
N PRO A 11 -10.00 -6.22 -15.75
CA PRO A 11 -8.91 -6.38 -16.70
C PRO A 11 -8.24 -5.05 -17.09
N GLN A 12 -8.92 -3.91 -16.89
CA GLN A 12 -8.39 -2.58 -17.15
C GLN A 12 -7.40 -2.10 -16.08
N PHE A 13 -7.18 -2.86 -15.01
CA PHE A 13 -6.25 -2.48 -13.95
C PHE A 13 -5.01 -3.36 -13.95
N THR A 14 -3.85 -2.72 -14.01
CA THR A 14 -2.55 -3.34 -13.79
C THR A 14 -1.99 -2.88 -12.44
N ILE A 15 -1.63 -3.84 -11.58
CA ILE A 15 -1.14 -3.55 -10.24
C ILE A 15 0.33 -3.92 -10.16
N ASN A 16 1.19 -2.95 -9.86
CA ASN A 16 2.61 -3.20 -9.61
C ASN A 16 2.92 -3.06 -8.12
N ILE A 17 3.58 -4.08 -7.58
CA ILE A 17 3.92 -4.18 -6.17
C ILE A 17 5.45 -4.28 -6.06
N HIS A 18 6.01 -3.44 -5.18
CA HIS A 18 7.43 -3.40 -4.87
C HIS A 18 7.62 -3.50 -3.35
N LYS A 19 8.71 -4.13 -2.92
CA LYS A 19 9.13 -4.15 -1.51
C LYS A 19 10.50 -3.45 -1.43
N LEU A 20 10.59 -2.44 -0.59
CA LEU A 20 11.78 -1.64 -0.36
C LEU A 20 12.23 -1.87 1.08
N ALA A 21 13.49 -2.26 1.25
CA ALA A 21 14.14 -2.41 2.54
C ALA A 21 15.17 -1.30 2.76
N SER A 22 15.61 -1.12 4.02
CA SER A 22 16.63 -0.12 4.38
C SER A 22 16.28 1.31 3.90
N VAL A 23 15.01 1.68 3.97
CA VAL A 23 14.49 2.98 3.54
C VAL A 23 15.03 4.09 4.46
N LYS A 24 15.54 5.17 3.87
CA LYS A 24 16.20 6.28 4.59
C LYS A 24 15.41 7.58 4.60
N ASN A 25 14.51 7.77 3.66
CA ASN A 25 13.78 9.02 3.44
C ASN A 25 12.28 8.91 3.77
N GLY A 26 11.90 8.05 4.72
CA GLY A 26 10.50 7.79 5.08
C GLY A 26 9.75 9.05 5.54
N GLN A 27 10.39 9.90 6.33
CA GLN A 27 9.86 11.19 6.76
C GLN A 27 9.56 12.13 5.58
N ASP A 28 10.47 12.21 4.61
CA ASP A 28 10.31 13.07 3.42
C ASP A 28 9.19 12.56 2.51
N LEU A 29 9.14 11.24 2.28
CA LEU A 29 8.05 10.59 1.53
C LEU A 29 6.69 10.89 2.18
N ARG A 30 6.59 10.76 3.49
CA ARG A 30 5.36 11.07 4.23
C ARG A 30 4.98 12.54 4.11
N ALA A 31 5.94 13.46 4.20
CA ALA A 31 5.68 14.90 4.02
C ALA A 31 5.13 15.22 2.62
N LYS A 32 5.70 14.64 1.57
CA LYS A 32 5.25 14.84 0.17
C LYS A 32 3.85 14.26 -0.08
N LEU A 33 3.51 13.13 0.53
CA LEU A 33 2.15 12.55 0.47
C LEU A 33 1.11 13.47 1.13
N LEU A 34 1.45 14.06 2.28
CA LEU A 34 0.58 15.01 2.97
C LEU A 34 0.42 16.32 2.18
N ALA A 35 1.48 16.77 1.51
CA ALA A 35 1.44 17.90 0.59
C ALA A 35 0.62 17.62 -0.69
N GLY A 36 0.34 16.34 -0.98
CA GLY A 36 -0.46 15.93 -2.13
C GLY A 36 0.28 16.01 -3.47
N GLU A 37 1.60 15.81 -3.46
CA GLU A 37 2.38 15.80 -4.69
C GLU A 37 1.92 14.70 -5.67
N PRO A 38 1.52 15.04 -6.91
CA PRO A 38 1.00 14.06 -7.87
C PRO A 38 1.99 12.94 -8.22
N THR A 39 3.28 13.26 -8.20
CA THR A 39 4.39 12.32 -8.45
C THR A 39 4.53 11.23 -7.39
N HIS A 40 3.84 11.39 -6.25
CA HIS A 40 3.84 10.43 -5.14
C HIS A 40 2.49 9.73 -4.98
N ASN A 41 1.69 9.64 -6.04
CA ASN A 41 0.41 8.91 -6.04
C ASN A 41 0.64 7.39 -6.06
N PHE A 42 1.08 6.88 -4.91
CA PHE A 42 1.30 5.47 -4.60
C PHE A 42 0.65 5.12 -3.27
N ALA A 43 0.41 3.83 -3.04
CA ALA A 43 0.14 3.33 -1.71
C ALA A 43 1.47 2.93 -1.07
N PHE A 44 2.02 3.80 -0.20
CA PHE A 44 3.14 3.45 0.66
C PHE A 44 2.62 2.78 1.93
N ILE A 45 2.79 1.46 2.00
CA ILE A 45 2.27 0.59 3.04
C ILE A 45 3.41 0.19 3.98
N ASN A 46 3.14 0.21 5.29
CA ASN A 46 4.05 -0.28 6.32
C ASN A 46 4.20 -1.81 6.21
N ALA A 47 5.39 -2.28 5.83
CA ALA A 47 5.66 -3.70 5.62
C ALA A 47 5.47 -4.56 6.89
N GLN A 48 5.57 -3.96 8.09
CA GLN A 48 5.35 -4.67 9.34
C GLN A 48 3.89 -5.12 9.54
N THR A 49 2.95 -4.61 8.74
CA THR A 49 1.51 -4.90 8.84
C THR A 49 1.00 -5.93 7.83
N VAL A 50 1.88 -6.44 6.95
CA VAL A 50 1.54 -7.35 5.86
C VAL A 50 2.29 -8.67 6.03
N VAL A 51 1.58 -9.80 6.02
CA VAL A 51 2.17 -11.14 6.20
C VAL A 51 2.24 -11.96 4.92
N SER A 52 1.46 -11.62 3.89
CA SER A 52 1.41 -12.37 2.64
C SER A 52 0.96 -11.51 1.47
N VAL A 53 1.32 -11.96 0.27
CA VAL A 53 0.84 -11.40 -1.00
C VAL A 53 -0.67 -11.54 -1.12
N GLU A 54 -1.26 -12.60 -0.58
CA GLU A 54 -2.71 -12.82 -0.58
C GLU A 54 -3.45 -11.72 0.21
N GLN A 55 -2.97 -11.36 1.41
CA GLN A 55 -3.53 -10.27 2.22
C GLN A 55 -3.53 -8.95 1.43
N LEU A 56 -2.40 -8.66 0.80
CA LEU A 56 -2.23 -7.44 -0.01
C LEU A 56 -3.16 -7.45 -1.22
N SER A 57 -3.23 -8.58 -1.94
CA SER A 57 -4.09 -8.78 -3.10
C SER A 57 -5.57 -8.59 -2.74
N ALA A 58 -6.02 -9.14 -1.61
CA ALA A 58 -7.39 -9.00 -1.13
C ALA A 58 -7.75 -7.54 -0.81
N ALA A 59 -6.83 -6.79 -0.19
CA ALA A 59 -7.03 -5.38 0.09
C ALA A 59 -7.08 -4.54 -1.20
N ILE A 60 -6.19 -4.79 -2.16
CA ILE A 60 -6.18 -4.09 -3.44
C ILE A 60 -7.45 -4.42 -4.24
N TYR A 61 -7.86 -5.69 -4.27
CA TYR A 61 -9.11 -6.10 -4.90
C TYR A 61 -10.32 -5.37 -4.30
N ARG A 62 -10.40 -5.28 -2.96
CA ARG A 62 -11.47 -4.54 -2.27
C ARG A 62 -11.46 -3.06 -2.65
N ALA A 63 -10.28 -2.43 -2.70
CA ALA A 63 -10.14 -1.03 -3.08
C ALA A 63 -10.61 -0.77 -4.52
N ILE A 64 -10.23 -1.63 -5.48
CA ILE A 64 -10.68 -1.55 -6.88
C ILE A 64 -12.19 -1.78 -6.97
N LEU A 65 -12.74 -2.75 -6.25
CA LEU A 65 -14.18 -3.01 -6.20
C LEU A 65 -14.97 -1.80 -5.69
N ASP A 66 -14.48 -1.13 -4.65
CA ASP A 66 -15.14 0.07 -4.12
C ASP A 66 -14.95 1.28 -5.04
N TYR A 67 -13.80 1.42 -5.70
CA TYR A 67 -13.56 2.48 -6.68
C TYR A 67 -14.44 2.34 -7.92
N THR A 68 -14.49 1.15 -8.53
CA THR A 68 -15.34 0.87 -9.71
C THR A 68 -16.84 0.93 -9.41
N GLY A 69 -17.22 0.74 -8.14
CA GLY A 69 -18.61 0.84 -7.68
C GLY A 69 -19.01 2.20 -7.14
N ASP A 70 -18.19 3.24 -7.30
CA ASP A 70 -18.42 4.59 -6.74
C ASP A 70 -18.65 4.62 -5.21
N ARG A 71 -18.00 3.70 -4.48
CA ARG A 71 -18.04 3.55 -3.02
C ARG A 71 -16.73 3.91 -2.32
N ILE A 72 -15.77 4.48 -3.04
CA ILE A 72 -14.48 4.90 -2.47
C ILE A 72 -14.71 5.92 -1.34
N ARG A 73 -14.01 5.75 -0.22
CA ARG A 73 -14.15 6.63 0.95
C ARG A 73 -12.96 7.57 1.12
N THR A 74 -11.82 7.19 0.58
CA THR A 74 -10.60 7.98 0.60
C THR A 74 -10.45 8.84 -0.65
N ARG A 75 -9.40 9.68 -0.68
CA ARG A 75 -9.16 10.65 -1.76
C ARG A 75 -8.69 10.00 -3.06
N THR A 76 -7.95 8.89 -2.98
CA THR A 76 -7.39 8.19 -4.14
C THR A 76 -7.52 6.68 -3.99
N LEU A 77 -7.54 5.96 -5.11
CA LEU A 77 -7.53 4.49 -5.12
C LEU A 77 -6.36 3.92 -4.30
N HIS A 78 -5.19 4.56 -4.35
CA HIS A 78 -4.03 4.16 -3.56
C HIS A 78 -4.24 4.29 -2.05
N SER A 79 -4.82 5.41 -1.57
CA SER A 79 -5.19 5.53 -0.16
C SER A 79 -6.28 4.53 0.24
N GLU A 80 -7.14 4.15 -0.70
CA GLU A 80 -8.17 3.14 -0.47
C GLU A 80 -7.53 1.76 -0.29
N CYS A 81 -6.43 1.42 -0.99
CA CYS A 81 -5.68 0.18 -0.76
C CYS A 81 -5.15 0.09 0.67
N ILE A 82 -4.59 1.17 1.22
CA ILE A 82 -4.10 1.22 2.61
C ILE A 82 -5.28 1.08 3.58
N PHE A 83 -6.35 1.81 3.33
CA PHE A 83 -7.57 1.72 4.13
C PHE A 83 -8.21 0.33 4.05
N ALA A 84 -8.08 -0.35 2.90
CA ALA A 84 -8.58 -1.69 2.69
C ALA A 84 -7.90 -2.76 3.57
N LEU A 85 -6.66 -2.51 4.01
CA LEU A 85 -5.93 -3.36 4.96
C LEU A 85 -6.43 -3.20 6.40
N SER A 86 -7.06 -2.07 6.73
CA SER A 86 -7.53 -1.80 8.08
C SER A 86 -8.85 -2.51 8.39
N PRO A 87 -9.01 -3.09 9.60
CA PRO A 87 -10.27 -3.64 10.07
C PRO A 87 -11.22 -2.55 10.59
N THR A 88 -10.74 -1.31 10.70
CA THR A 88 -11.49 -0.17 11.25
C THR A 88 -12.10 0.66 10.11
N GLN A 89 -13.14 1.42 10.43
CA GLN A 89 -13.74 2.37 9.48
C GLN A 89 -13.14 3.78 9.55
N ASN A 90 -12.06 3.97 10.33
CA ASN A 90 -11.42 5.27 10.51
C ASN A 90 -10.24 5.41 9.53
N ILE A 91 -10.44 6.23 8.49
CA ILE A 91 -9.44 6.49 7.44
C ILE A 91 -8.12 7.01 8.02
N VAL A 92 -8.19 7.96 8.96
CA VAL A 92 -7.00 8.59 9.55
C VAL A 92 -6.20 7.57 10.36
N ASP A 93 -6.87 6.74 11.15
CA ASP A 93 -6.21 5.69 11.93
C ASP A 93 -5.63 4.60 11.00
N ALA A 94 -6.34 4.24 9.93
CA ALA A 94 -5.84 3.30 8.92
C ALA A 94 -4.55 3.80 8.25
N LEU A 95 -4.55 5.03 7.75
CA LEU A 95 -3.37 5.62 7.11
C LEU A 95 -2.19 5.75 8.08
N LYS A 96 -2.44 6.06 9.37
CA LYS A 96 -1.39 6.12 10.38
C LYS A 96 -0.77 4.76 10.73
N ARG A 97 -1.58 3.69 10.75
CA ARG A 97 -1.13 2.35 11.18
C ARG A 97 -0.57 1.51 10.04
N TYR A 98 -1.22 1.55 8.89
CA TYR A 98 -0.93 0.72 7.73
C TYR A 98 -0.17 1.47 6.63
N GLY A 99 -0.19 2.80 6.65
CA GLY A 99 0.63 3.62 5.76
C GLY A 99 2.04 3.85 6.30
N ILE A 100 2.87 4.51 5.49
CA ILE A 100 4.23 4.94 5.84
C ILE A 100 4.28 5.77 7.13
N GLN A 101 5.30 5.51 7.94
CA GLN A 101 5.66 6.23 9.16
C GLN A 101 7.03 6.89 8.98
N ASP A 102 7.34 7.89 9.80
CA ASP A 102 8.59 8.67 9.67
C ASP A 102 9.83 7.77 9.87
N ASP A 103 9.70 6.71 10.67
CA ASP A 103 10.71 5.71 11.03
C ASP A 103 10.56 4.39 10.24
N SER A 104 9.84 4.39 9.11
CA SER A 104 9.68 3.18 8.30
C SER A 104 10.98 2.80 7.58
N GLU A 105 11.57 1.67 7.99
CA GLU A 105 12.75 1.08 7.34
C GLU A 105 12.38 0.10 6.22
N ASP A 106 11.17 -0.47 6.27
CA ASP A 106 10.63 -1.40 5.27
C ASP A 106 9.27 -0.94 4.78
N LEU A 107 9.12 -0.86 3.45
CA LEU A 107 7.91 -0.39 2.79
C LEU A 107 7.46 -1.33 1.69
N ILE A 108 6.15 -1.40 1.52
CA ILE A 108 5.53 -1.96 0.33
C ILE A 108 4.96 -0.79 -0.47
N VAL A 109 5.32 -0.70 -1.74
CA VAL A 109 4.82 0.32 -2.65
C VAL A 109 3.89 -0.35 -3.64
N VAL A 110 2.62 0.08 -3.67
CA VAL A 110 1.64 -0.38 -4.66
C VAL A 110 1.28 0.77 -5.58
N LYS A 111 1.41 0.51 -6.88
CA LYS A 111 0.91 1.36 -7.96
C LYS A 111 -0.22 0.64 -8.68
N VAL A 112 -1.39 1.27 -8.75
CA VAL A 112 -2.53 0.77 -9.52
C VAL A 112 -2.70 1.67 -10.75
N ILE A 113 -2.56 1.07 -11.94
CA ILE A 113 -2.66 1.73 -13.24
C ILE A 113 -4.00 1.34 -13.85
N GLU A 114 -4.78 2.32 -14.30
CA GLU A 114 -6.05 2.13 -15.01
C GLU A 114 -5.87 2.46 -16.49
N ASP A 115 -6.18 1.51 -17.38
CA ASP A 115 -6.05 1.69 -18.81
C ASP A 115 -6.90 2.88 -19.30
N GLY A 116 -6.32 3.71 -20.17
CA GLY A 116 -7.00 4.86 -20.74
C GLY A 116 -7.07 6.08 -19.81
N LYS A 117 -6.51 6.02 -18.59
CA LYS A 117 -6.24 7.21 -17.79
C LYS A 117 -4.80 7.66 -17.97
N ASP A 118 -4.62 8.98 -18.10
CA ASP A 118 -3.31 9.59 -18.01
C ASP A 118 -2.81 9.46 -16.57
N ASP A 119 -2.04 8.42 -16.32
CA ASP A 119 -1.27 8.24 -15.11
C ASP A 119 0.21 8.49 -15.44
N PRO A 120 0.86 9.49 -14.84
CA PRO A 120 2.28 9.71 -15.10
C PRO A 120 3.08 8.44 -14.83
N ALA A 121 4.08 8.20 -15.68
CA ALA A 121 5.08 7.18 -15.42
C ALA A 121 5.63 7.38 -14.02
N TYR A 122 5.66 6.27 -13.27
CA TYR A 122 5.99 6.30 -11.87
C TYR A 122 7.45 5.91 -11.69
N ASP A 123 8.16 6.61 -10.79
CA ASP A 123 9.58 6.39 -10.55
C ASP A 123 9.78 5.94 -9.10
N LEU A 124 10.39 4.78 -8.92
CA LEU A 124 10.71 4.25 -7.59
C LEU A 124 11.99 4.86 -7.01
N SER A 125 12.78 5.59 -7.81
CA SER A 125 13.96 6.29 -7.32
C SER A 125 13.63 7.40 -6.31
N VAL A 126 12.34 7.73 -6.14
CA VAL A 126 11.86 8.61 -5.07
C VAL A 126 12.06 7.99 -3.68
N VAL A 127 12.17 6.66 -3.60
CA VAL A 127 12.44 5.93 -2.35
C VAL A 127 13.93 5.65 -2.24
N GLU A 128 14.56 6.19 -1.20
CA GLU A 128 15.97 5.91 -0.89
C GLU A 128 16.06 4.61 -0.09
N GLY A 129 16.05 3.48 -0.79
CA GLY A 129 16.13 2.15 -0.20
C GLY A 129 16.56 1.09 -1.22
N GLU A 130 16.58 -0.17 -0.79
CA GLU A 130 16.94 -1.32 -1.61
C GLU A 130 15.70 -2.10 -2.02
N GLU A 131 15.49 -2.26 -3.33
CA GLU A 131 14.39 -3.09 -3.82
C GLU A 131 14.72 -4.57 -3.63
N VAL A 132 13.85 -5.25 -2.88
CA VAL A 132 13.92 -6.70 -2.64
C VAL A 132 12.80 -7.40 -3.39
N THR A 133 12.85 -8.73 -3.43
CA THR A 133 11.81 -9.53 -4.09
C THR A 133 10.50 -9.48 -3.29
N VAL A 134 9.38 -9.35 -4.00
CA VAL A 134 8.06 -9.50 -3.39
C VAL A 134 7.72 -10.99 -3.33
N SER A 135 7.83 -11.57 -2.14
CA SER A 135 7.43 -12.95 -1.84
C SER A 135 6.92 -13.06 -0.41
N ASP A 136 6.17 -14.11 -0.11
CA ASP A 136 5.70 -14.36 1.27
C ASP A 136 6.88 -14.52 2.24
N ASP A 137 7.97 -15.18 1.85
CA ASP A 137 9.18 -15.30 2.66
C ASP A 137 9.77 -13.92 3.02
N GLU A 138 9.80 -13.00 2.07
CA GLU A 138 10.33 -11.65 2.29
C GLU A 138 9.39 -10.79 3.14
N LEU A 139 8.08 -10.92 2.95
CA LEU A 139 7.07 -10.22 3.75
C LEU A 139 7.08 -10.70 5.21
N GLN A 140 7.21 -12.00 5.43
CA GLN A 140 7.23 -12.58 6.77
C GLN A 140 8.46 -12.17 7.59
N LYS A 141 9.60 -11.86 6.94
CA LYS A 141 10.81 -11.35 7.62
C LYS A 141 10.56 -10.00 8.29
N THR A 142 9.74 -9.14 7.68
CA THR A 142 9.45 -7.79 8.18
C THR A 142 8.16 -7.73 9.00
N ALA A 143 7.26 -8.71 8.82
CA ALA A 143 5.96 -8.73 9.49
C ALA A 143 6.09 -8.77 11.02
N ASN A 144 5.47 -7.82 11.69
CA ASN A 144 5.44 -7.77 13.16
C ASN A 144 4.11 -8.33 13.67
N ILE A 145 4.10 -9.61 14.04
CA ILE A 145 2.89 -10.31 14.49
C ILE A 145 2.26 -9.65 15.73
N ALA A 146 3.07 -9.10 16.64
CA ALA A 146 2.55 -8.40 17.82
C ALA A 146 1.85 -7.09 17.43
N LEU A 147 2.44 -6.32 16.52
CA LEU A 147 1.83 -5.12 15.94
C LEU A 147 0.54 -5.47 15.21
N ILE A 148 0.56 -6.47 14.32
CA ILE A 148 -0.60 -6.92 13.54
C ILE A 148 -1.75 -7.28 14.47
N LYS A 149 -1.51 -8.10 15.51
CA LYS A 149 -2.54 -8.43 16.50
C LYS A 149 -3.06 -7.19 17.24
N LYS A 150 -2.19 -6.23 17.55
CA LYS A 150 -2.59 -4.98 18.22
C LYS A 150 -3.47 -4.11 17.32
N VAL A 151 -3.11 -3.96 16.05
CA VAL A 151 -3.86 -3.12 15.10
C VAL A 151 -5.12 -3.83 14.58
N SER A 152 -5.13 -5.16 14.54
CA SER A 152 -6.26 -5.97 14.07
C SER A 152 -7.39 -6.15 15.11
N LYS A 153 -7.07 -6.10 16.41
CA LYS A 153 -8.02 -6.25 17.53
C LYS A 153 -9.06 -5.12 17.65
N GLY A 154 -9.04 -4.12 16.77
CA GLY A 154 -9.99 -3.00 16.77
C GLY A 154 -11.46 -3.37 16.54
N THR A 155 -11.77 -4.62 16.17
CA THR A 155 -13.13 -5.03 15.81
C THR A 155 -13.48 -6.45 16.28
N MET A 156 -13.35 -6.72 17.58
CA MET A 156 -14.16 -7.76 18.25
C MET A 156 -14.78 -7.15 19.49
N LYS A 157 -15.93 -6.50 19.31
CA LYS A 157 -16.96 -6.34 20.34
C LYS A 157 -18.21 -7.03 19.84
#